data_AF-A0A1S8WX46-F1
#
_entry.id   AF-A0A1S8WX46-F1
#
_cell.length_a   1.000
_cell.length_b   1.000
_cell.length_c   1.000
_cell.angle_alpha   90.00
_cell.angle_beta   90.00
_cell.angle_gamma   90.00
#
_symmetry.space_group_name_H-M   'P 1'
#
loop_
_entity.id
_entity.type
_entity.pdbx_description
1 polymer ?
#
loop_
_entity_poly.entity_id
_entity_poly.type
_entity_poly.pdbx_seq_one_letter_code
_entity_poly.pdbx_strand_id
1 'polypeptide(L)'
;MGAVTNFGAPFYDSTEDLMSTALRNLSTAQVPRFFFPYHRFSPPNYLVRAVELTQVDPNAVFVNNEVKLSNLQIFGFDFDHTLATYTKSLDEFIFNEARDWMVKQLKYPDDLMNFTYSPDFAIRGLHYDVKKGYLMKVDAYHHIQLDTVYRGFTPVSCEETLEVYNGSHLPSDILKQNTLTSSALAMRSSSK
;
A
#
# COMPACT_ATOMS: atom_id res chain seq x y z
N MET A 1 -31.69 54.87 -24.61
CA MET A 1 -30.67 53.91 -25.11
C MET A 1 -30.05 53.27 -23.89
N GLY A 2 -30.59 52.18 -23.33
CA GLY A 2 -30.38 50.77 -23.73
C GLY A 2 -29.11 50.24 -23.01
N ALA A 3 -29.07 49.18 -22.19
CA ALA A 3 -29.97 48.06 -21.89
C ALA A 3 -29.70 47.47 -20.49
N VAL A 4 -30.65 46.65 -20.03
CA VAL A 4 -30.78 45.84 -18.79
C VAL A 4 -30.01 44.51 -18.98
N THR A 5 -29.40 43.85 -17.96
CA THR A 5 -30.03 42.74 -17.19
C THR A 5 -29.25 42.31 -15.93
N ASN A 6 -30.04 41.89 -14.93
CA ASN A 6 -29.72 41.25 -13.65
C ASN A 6 -28.86 39.98 -13.74
N PHE A 7 -28.00 39.77 -12.74
CA PHE A 7 -27.61 38.44 -12.28
C PHE A 7 -28.28 38.14 -10.94
N GLY A 8 -28.98 37.00 -10.90
CA GLY A 8 -29.86 36.57 -9.82
C GLY A 8 -29.14 36.09 -8.56
N ALA A 9 -29.91 36.08 -7.48
CA ALA A 9 -29.56 35.61 -6.15
C ALA A 9 -29.12 34.13 -6.13
N PRO A 10 -28.24 33.72 -5.19
CA PRO A 10 -27.91 32.32 -5.01
C PRO A 10 -29.08 31.56 -4.37
N PHE A 11 -29.38 30.42 -4.98
CA PHE A 11 -30.35 29.41 -4.60
C PHE A 11 -29.84 28.67 -3.35
N TYR A 12 -30.60 28.69 -2.26
CA TYR A 12 -30.32 27.90 -1.04
C TYR A 12 -30.95 26.51 -1.18
N ASP A 13 -30.14 25.45 -1.13
CA ASP A 13 -30.60 24.06 -1.02
C ASP A 13 -30.54 23.62 0.45
N SER A 14 -31.71 23.35 1.05
CA SER A 14 -31.91 23.02 2.46
C SER A 14 -31.48 21.60 2.86
N THR A 15 -30.84 20.83 1.98
CA THR A 15 -30.38 19.47 2.24
C THR A 15 -28.94 19.37 2.77
N GLU A 16 -28.11 20.39 2.50
CA GLU A 16 -26.71 20.47 2.96
C GLU A 16 -26.59 20.73 4.48
N ASP A 17 -27.52 21.49 5.06
CA ASP A 17 -27.46 21.87 6.49
C ASP A 17 -27.84 20.74 7.45
N LEU A 18 -28.65 19.77 7.00
CA LEU A 18 -28.98 18.58 7.78
C LEU A 18 -27.81 17.59 7.85
N MET A 19 -27.01 17.47 6.79
CA MET A 19 -25.81 16.64 6.76
C MET A 19 -24.67 17.24 7.60
N SER A 20 -24.50 18.56 7.53
CA SER A 20 -23.50 19.30 8.32
C SER A 20 -23.75 19.20 9.83
N THR A 21 -25.02 19.19 10.24
CA THR A 21 -25.41 19.06 11.66
C THR A 21 -25.30 17.62 12.16
N ALA A 22 -25.60 16.62 11.31
CA ALA A 22 -25.43 15.20 11.65
C ALA A 22 -23.94 14.81 11.83
N LEU A 23 -23.04 15.41 11.03
CA LEU A 23 -21.60 15.13 11.09
C LEU A 23 -20.89 15.80 12.29
N ARG A 24 -21.49 16.84 12.89
CA ARG A 24 -20.92 17.50 14.09
C ARG A 24 -21.25 16.78 15.41
N ASN A 25 -22.26 15.92 15.43
CA ASN A 25 -22.65 15.14 16.60
C ASN A 25 -22.06 13.72 16.65
N LEU A 26 -21.20 13.36 15.70
CA LEU A 26 -20.39 12.14 15.74
C LEU A 26 -19.00 12.41 16.35
N SER A 27 -18.97 13.21 17.41
CA SER A 27 -17.91 13.14 18.41
C SER A 27 -18.22 11.97 19.33
N THR A 28 -17.27 11.06 19.51
CA THR A 28 -17.27 9.97 20.51
C THR A 28 -17.96 8.66 20.10
N ALA A 29 -17.61 8.11 18.92
CA ALA A 29 -17.77 6.68 18.67
C ALA A 29 -16.50 6.11 18.03
N GLN A 30 -15.55 5.74 18.90
CA GLN A 30 -14.74 4.53 18.80
C GLN A 30 -14.39 4.06 17.37
N VAL A 31 -13.64 4.86 16.61
CA VAL A 31 -13.02 4.36 15.38
C VAL A 31 -11.95 3.35 15.81
N PRO A 32 -12.06 2.06 15.43
CA PRO A 32 -11.17 1.04 15.94
C PRO A 32 -9.73 1.33 15.49
N ARG A 33 -8.85 1.37 16.49
CA ARG A 33 -7.42 1.59 16.38
C ARG A 33 -6.82 0.66 15.32
N PHE A 34 -6.35 1.22 14.21
CA PHE A 34 -5.36 0.52 13.37
C PHE A 34 -3.97 0.76 13.97
N PHE A 35 -3.73 0.06 15.07
CA PHE A 35 -2.39 -0.22 15.56
C PHE A 35 -1.75 -1.19 14.56
N PHE A 36 -0.82 -0.71 13.72
CA PHE A 36 0.11 -1.63 13.07
C PHE A 36 1.07 -2.11 14.16
N PRO A 37 1.03 -3.39 14.56
CA PRO A 37 2.04 -3.90 15.45
C PRO A 37 3.31 -4.00 14.60
N TYR A 38 4.28 -3.13 14.86
CA TYR A 38 5.68 -3.43 14.60
C TYR A 38 6.11 -4.78 15.26
N HIS A 39 5.27 -5.34 16.13
CA HIS A 39 5.48 -6.58 16.87
C HIS A 39 5.51 -7.88 16.05
N ARG A 40 5.11 -7.92 14.76
CA ARG A 40 5.23 -9.17 13.97
C ARG A 40 6.60 -9.33 13.26
N PHE A 41 7.32 -8.24 13.13
CA PHE A 41 8.70 -8.19 12.61
C PHE A 41 9.72 -7.82 13.71
N SER A 42 9.35 -7.99 14.98
CA SER A 42 10.25 -7.77 16.11
C SER A 42 10.65 -9.12 16.72
N PRO A 43 11.95 -9.44 16.85
CA PRO A 43 12.39 -10.63 17.55
C PRO A 43 11.94 -10.57 19.03
N PRO A 44 11.70 -11.72 19.69
CA PRO A 44 11.06 -11.80 21.01
C PRO A 44 11.82 -11.14 22.18
N ASN A 45 13.03 -10.61 21.98
CA ASN A 45 13.90 -10.12 23.05
C ASN A 45 14.35 -8.65 22.93
N TYR A 46 13.76 -7.85 22.05
CA TYR A 46 14.03 -6.40 22.05
C TYR A 46 12.83 -5.64 22.59
N LEU A 47 12.98 -5.06 23.79
CA LEU A 47 12.07 -4.04 24.30
C LEU A 47 12.20 -2.81 23.41
N VAL A 48 11.50 -2.80 22.28
CA VAL A 48 11.28 -1.58 21.51
C VAL A 48 10.44 -0.70 22.41
N ARG A 49 11.11 0.20 23.14
CA ARG A 49 10.47 1.35 23.75
C ARG A 49 9.77 2.04 22.60
N ALA A 50 8.44 1.87 22.52
CA ALA A 50 7.63 2.62 21.60
C ALA A 50 7.88 4.09 21.94
N VAL A 51 8.79 4.72 21.21
CA VAL A 51 8.87 6.17 21.15
C VAL A 51 7.48 6.55 20.69
N GLU A 52 6.74 7.29 21.52
CA GLU A 52 5.50 7.92 21.08
C GLU A 52 5.86 8.77 19.87
N LEU A 53 5.70 8.19 18.68
CA LEU A 53 5.86 8.90 17.44
C LEU A 53 4.79 9.97 17.48
N THR A 54 5.22 11.22 17.61
CA THR A 54 4.33 12.38 17.57
C THR A 54 3.42 12.24 16.37
N GLN A 55 2.11 12.27 16.61
CA GLN A 55 1.12 12.14 15.56
C GLN A 55 1.39 13.19 14.49
N VAL A 56 1.71 12.72 13.28
CA VAL A 56 1.89 13.57 12.12
C VAL A 56 0.54 14.17 11.74
N ASP A 57 0.50 15.48 11.48
CA ASP A 57 -0.69 16.14 10.96
C ASP A 57 -1.07 15.52 9.60
N PRO A 58 -2.28 14.94 9.47
CA PRO A 58 -2.71 14.30 8.22
C PRO A 58 -2.82 15.28 7.04
N ASN A 59 -2.85 16.59 7.28
CA ASN A 59 -2.88 17.62 6.23
C ASN A 59 -1.49 18.20 5.92
N ALA A 60 -0.44 17.73 6.59
CA ALA A 60 0.90 18.23 6.38
C ALA A 60 1.44 17.83 4.98
N VAL A 61 2.12 18.77 4.33
CA VAL A 61 2.86 18.53 3.09
C VAL A 61 4.34 18.42 3.40
N PHE A 62 4.93 17.26 3.14
CA PHE A 62 6.34 16.98 3.36
C PHE A 62 7.18 17.35 2.13
N VAL A 63 8.37 17.91 2.37
CA VAL A 63 9.25 18.43 1.32
C VAL A 63 10.57 17.66 1.34
N ASN A 64 10.87 16.97 0.24
CA ASN A 64 12.19 16.37 0.02
C ASN A 64 13.14 17.32 -0.71
N ASN A 65 12.61 18.07 -1.69
CA ASN A 65 13.34 19.03 -2.51
C ASN A 65 12.55 20.35 -2.62
N GLU A 66 13.24 21.47 -2.78
CA GLU A 66 12.59 22.77 -2.98
C GLU A 66 11.83 22.81 -4.31
N VAL A 67 10.56 23.23 -4.27
CA VAL A 67 9.72 23.47 -5.45
C VAL A 67 8.98 24.79 -5.30
N LYS A 68 9.14 25.70 -6.27
CA LYS A 68 8.42 26.98 -6.32
C LYS A 68 7.10 26.82 -7.04
N LEU A 69 6.03 26.60 -6.28
CA LEU A 69 4.68 26.40 -6.83
C LEU A 69 4.18 27.59 -7.67
N SER A 70 4.68 28.80 -7.41
CA SER A 70 4.37 30.01 -8.20
C SER A 70 4.75 29.92 -9.67
N ASN A 71 5.72 29.06 -10.01
CA ASN A 71 6.23 28.91 -11.38
C ASN A 71 5.47 27.82 -12.15
N LEU A 72 4.58 27.08 -11.49
CA LEU A 72 3.81 26.00 -12.10
C LEU A 72 2.48 26.54 -12.62
N GLN A 73 2.20 26.30 -13.90
CA GLN A 73 0.94 26.69 -14.55
C GLN A 73 -0.06 25.54 -14.65
N ILE A 74 0.43 24.30 -14.64
CA ILE A 74 -0.37 23.10 -14.87
C ILE A 74 -0.06 22.09 -13.76
N PHE A 75 -1.11 21.53 -13.18
CA PHE A 75 -1.04 20.46 -12.19
C PHE A 75 -1.68 19.21 -12.79
N GLY A 76 -0.87 18.17 -13.01
CA GLY A 76 -1.35 16.86 -13.41
C GLY A 76 -1.54 15.98 -12.18
N PHE A 77 -2.67 15.28 -12.12
CA PHE A 77 -2.97 14.31 -11.07
C PHE A 77 -3.17 12.94 -11.71
N ASP A 78 -2.61 11.92 -11.07
CA ASP A 78 -3.02 10.55 -11.34
C ASP A 78 -4.44 10.32 -10.79
N PHE A 79 -5.15 9.30 -11.28
CA PHE A 79 -6.52 9.04 -10.85
C PHE A 79 -6.57 8.08 -9.67
N ASP A 80 -6.16 6.83 -9.89
CA ASP A 80 -6.26 5.75 -8.90
C ASP A 80 -5.29 5.97 -7.73
N HIS A 81 -5.79 5.84 -6.50
CA HIS A 81 -5.04 6.09 -5.26
C HIS A 81 -4.50 7.53 -5.09
N THR A 82 -4.86 8.47 -5.98
CA THR A 82 -4.52 9.90 -5.86
C THR A 82 -5.78 10.75 -5.72
N LEU A 83 -6.64 10.79 -6.74
CA LEU A 83 -7.95 11.45 -6.66
C LEU A 83 -9.02 10.49 -6.14
N ALA A 84 -8.99 9.24 -6.62
CA ALA A 84 -9.88 8.18 -6.15
C ALA A 84 -9.19 7.38 -5.03
N THR A 85 -9.61 7.61 -3.79
CA THR A 85 -9.13 6.83 -2.65
C THR A 85 -10.04 5.61 -2.42
N TYR A 86 -9.45 4.42 -2.49
CA TYR A 86 -10.17 3.17 -2.30
C TYR A 86 -10.22 2.74 -0.83
N THR A 87 -11.24 1.95 -0.49
CA THR A 87 -11.39 1.31 0.82
C THR A 87 -10.49 0.08 0.92
N LYS A 88 -10.20 -0.35 2.16
CA LYS A 88 -9.41 -1.57 2.43
C LYS A 88 -10.02 -2.86 1.85
N SER A 89 -11.31 -2.86 1.52
CA SER A 89 -11.98 -3.99 0.88
C SER A 89 -11.48 -4.27 -0.54
N LEU A 90 -10.85 -3.29 -1.20
CA LEU A 90 -10.29 -3.49 -2.54
C LEU A 90 -9.15 -4.51 -2.52
N ASP A 91 -8.30 -4.49 -1.49
CA ASP A 91 -7.15 -5.40 -1.40
C ASP A 91 -7.61 -6.86 -1.27
N GLU A 92 -8.63 -7.10 -0.45
CA GLU A 92 -9.26 -8.42 -0.30
C GLU A 92 -9.94 -8.87 -1.60
N PHE A 93 -10.64 -7.95 -2.29
CA PHE A 93 -11.26 -8.24 -3.57
C PHE A 93 -10.22 -8.67 -4.61
N ILE A 94 -9.13 -7.92 -4.77
CA ILE A 94 -8.05 -8.25 -5.71
C ILE A 94 -7.43 -9.62 -5.37
N PHE A 95 -7.19 -9.90 -4.09
CA PHE A 95 -6.67 -11.19 -3.65
C PHE A 95 -7.59 -12.35 -4.04
N ASN A 96 -8.89 -12.22 -3.75
CA ASN A 96 -9.88 -13.25 -4.04
C ASN A 96 -10.02 -13.48 -5.55
N GLU A 97 -10.08 -12.42 -6.36
CA GLU A 97 -10.13 -12.53 -7.82
C GLU A 97 -8.88 -13.22 -8.39
N ALA A 98 -7.69 -12.86 -7.89
CA ALA A 98 -6.44 -13.49 -8.31
C ALA A 98 -6.40 -14.98 -7.96
N ARG A 99 -6.77 -15.36 -6.72
CA ARG A 99 -6.88 -16.75 -6.26
C ARG A 99 -7.83 -17.55 -7.14
N ASP A 100 -9.02 -17.01 -7.35
CA ASP A 100 -10.07 -17.63 -8.14
C ASP A 100 -9.63 -17.85 -9.59
N TRP A 101 -8.96 -16.86 -10.18
CA TRP A 101 -8.42 -16.96 -11.54
C TRP A 101 -7.33 -18.03 -11.65
N MET A 102 -6.40 -18.11 -10.68
CA MET A 102 -5.35 -19.13 -10.66
C MET A 102 -5.93 -20.55 -10.63
N VAL A 103 -6.94 -20.81 -9.80
CA VAL A 103 -7.57 -22.14 -9.72
C VAL A 103 -8.39 -22.43 -10.98
N LYS A 104 -9.29 -21.51 -11.35
CA LYS A 104 -10.26 -21.76 -12.44
C LYS A 104 -9.61 -21.80 -13.81
N GLN A 105 -8.71 -20.86 -14.10
CA GLN A 105 -8.11 -20.67 -15.43
C GLN A 105 -6.74 -21.33 -15.56
N LEU A 106 -5.88 -21.21 -14.55
CA LEU A 106 -4.53 -21.78 -14.61
C LEU A 106 -4.43 -23.21 -14.06
N LYS A 107 -5.53 -23.78 -13.53
CA LYS A 107 -5.61 -25.15 -13.00
C LYS A 107 -4.62 -25.42 -11.87
N TYR A 108 -4.39 -24.40 -11.04
CA TYR A 108 -3.69 -24.58 -9.76
C TYR A 108 -4.53 -25.47 -8.82
N PRO A 109 -3.91 -26.15 -7.84
CA PRO A 109 -4.62 -27.02 -6.92
C PRO A 109 -5.82 -26.35 -6.23
N ASP A 110 -6.93 -27.08 -6.09
CA ASP A 110 -8.16 -26.57 -5.48
C ASP A 110 -7.96 -26.14 -4.02
N ASP A 111 -6.95 -26.69 -3.33
CA ASP A 111 -6.56 -26.30 -1.97
C ASP A 111 -6.27 -24.80 -1.84
N LEU A 112 -5.92 -24.10 -2.93
CA LEU A 112 -5.73 -22.65 -2.92
C LEU A 112 -7.01 -21.90 -2.52
N MET A 113 -8.19 -22.45 -2.75
CA MET A 113 -9.46 -21.83 -2.36
C MET A 113 -9.64 -21.69 -0.85
N ASN A 114 -8.89 -22.47 -0.06
CA ASN A 114 -8.94 -22.40 1.40
C ASN A 114 -8.18 -21.19 1.97
N PHE A 115 -7.37 -20.50 1.15
CA PHE A 115 -6.62 -19.34 1.60
C PHE A 115 -7.50 -18.09 1.66
N THR A 116 -7.41 -17.40 2.80
CA THR A 116 -8.07 -16.13 3.09
C THR A 116 -7.08 -14.99 3.07
N TYR A 117 -7.56 -13.80 2.70
CA TYR A 117 -6.74 -12.60 2.69
C TYR A 117 -6.38 -12.18 4.12
N SER A 118 -5.11 -11.84 4.34
CA SER A 118 -4.58 -11.39 5.64
C SER A 118 -4.05 -9.96 5.51
N PRO A 119 -4.82 -8.93 5.92
CA PRO A 119 -4.46 -7.52 5.74
C PRO A 119 -3.21 -7.10 6.52
N ASP A 120 -2.88 -7.83 7.60
CA ASP A 120 -1.79 -7.47 8.51
C ASP A 120 -0.47 -8.20 8.21
N PHE A 121 -0.45 -9.07 7.19
CA PHE A 121 0.75 -9.85 6.86
C PHE A 121 1.75 -9.07 6.01
N ALA A 122 1.30 -8.53 4.88
CA ALA A 122 2.15 -7.82 3.94
C ALA A 122 2.03 -6.31 4.13
N ILE A 123 3.16 -5.60 4.05
CA ILE A 123 3.21 -4.14 4.05
C ILE A 123 3.76 -3.63 2.72
N ARG A 124 3.44 -2.38 2.39
CA ARG A 124 3.99 -1.72 1.19
C ARG A 124 5.52 -1.62 1.30
N GLY A 125 6.21 -1.88 0.18
CA GLY A 125 7.66 -1.74 0.08
C GLY A 125 8.46 -3.01 0.40
N LEU A 126 7.81 -4.15 0.57
CA LEU A 126 8.51 -5.45 0.63
C LEU A 126 9.07 -5.84 -0.74
N HIS A 127 10.25 -6.44 -0.73
CA HIS A 127 10.89 -7.06 -1.88
C HIS A 127 10.56 -8.57 -1.89
N TYR A 128 10.05 -9.05 -3.02
CA TYR A 128 9.81 -10.48 -3.25
C TYR A 128 10.82 -11.04 -4.25
N ASP A 129 11.64 -12.01 -3.82
CA ASP A 129 12.53 -12.74 -4.70
C ASP A 129 11.77 -13.90 -5.36
N VAL A 130 11.34 -13.70 -6.60
CA VAL A 130 10.54 -14.68 -7.36
C VAL A 130 11.28 -16.01 -7.54
N LYS A 131 12.62 -16.00 -7.66
CA LYS A 131 13.40 -17.21 -7.94
C LYS A 131 13.53 -18.10 -6.71
N LYS A 132 13.75 -17.48 -5.55
CA LYS A 132 13.96 -18.21 -4.29
C LYS A 132 12.69 -18.33 -3.43
N GLY A 133 11.69 -17.49 -3.67
CA GLY A 133 10.42 -17.47 -2.94
C GLY A 133 10.50 -16.79 -1.58
N TYR A 134 11.40 -15.81 -1.41
CA TYR A 134 11.54 -15.05 -0.17
C TYR A 134 10.88 -13.67 -0.26
N LEU A 135 10.21 -13.26 0.81
CA LEU A 135 9.65 -11.94 1.00
C LEU A 135 10.41 -11.23 2.12
N MET A 136 10.91 -10.01 1.90
CA MET A 136 11.76 -9.32 2.86
C MET A 136 11.70 -7.79 2.73
N LYS A 137 12.13 -7.08 3.76
CA LYS A 137 12.36 -5.63 3.69
C LYS A 137 13.82 -5.35 3.34
N VAL A 138 14.01 -4.41 2.43
CA VAL A 138 15.33 -3.99 1.93
C VAL A 138 15.47 -2.49 2.14
N ASP A 139 16.65 -2.04 2.56
CA ASP A 139 16.94 -0.62 2.73
C ASP A 139 17.32 0.08 1.41
N ALA A 140 17.57 1.40 1.47
CA ALA A 140 17.96 2.19 0.31
C ALA A 140 19.35 1.83 -0.27
N TYR A 141 20.16 1.09 0.48
CA TYR A 141 21.49 0.62 0.11
C TYR A 141 21.51 -0.87 -0.25
N HIS A 142 20.34 -1.46 -0.48
CA HIS A 142 20.15 -2.86 -0.86
C HIS A 142 20.53 -3.88 0.22
N HIS A 143 20.58 -3.49 1.49
CA HIS A 143 20.75 -4.44 2.59
C HIS A 143 19.41 -5.02 3.03
N ILE A 144 19.40 -6.33 3.25
CA ILE A 144 18.29 -7.07 3.81
C ILE A 144 18.17 -6.71 5.29
N GLN A 145 16.97 -6.35 5.74
CA GLN A 145 16.65 -6.31 7.16
C GLN A 145 16.42 -7.75 7.62
N LEU A 146 17.45 -8.38 8.19
CA LEU A 146 17.50 -9.84 8.42
C LEU A 146 16.32 -10.38 9.25
N ASP A 147 15.77 -9.57 10.18
CA ASP A 147 14.59 -9.94 10.99
C ASP A 147 13.26 -9.88 10.22
N THR A 148 13.29 -9.60 8.92
CA THR A 148 12.10 -9.39 8.08
C THR A 148 11.92 -10.41 6.97
N VAL A 149 12.73 -11.46 6.95
CA VAL A 149 12.73 -12.45 5.87
C VAL A 149 11.73 -13.56 6.15
N TYR A 150 10.87 -13.82 5.17
CA TYR A 150 9.84 -14.85 5.21
C TYR A 150 9.88 -15.71 3.96
N ARG A 151 9.58 -17.00 4.12
CA ARG A 151 9.29 -17.94 3.03
C ARG A 151 7.84 -18.38 3.17
N GLY A 152 6.97 -17.88 2.30
CA GLY A 152 5.53 -17.94 2.53
C GLY A 152 5.16 -17.22 3.84
N PHE A 153 4.50 -17.91 4.77
CA PHE A 153 4.16 -17.38 6.09
C PHE A 153 5.17 -17.73 7.19
N THR A 154 6.26 -18.43 6.85
CA THR A 154 7.25 -18.89 7.83
C THR A 154 8.41 -17.89 7.90
N PRO A 155 8.74 -17.36 9.09
CA PRO A 155 9.91 -16.52 9.26
C PRO A 155 11.19 -17.35 9.06
N VAL A 156 12.21 -16.72 8.50
CA VAL A 156 13.50 -17.34 8.16
C VAL A 156 14.56 -16.79 9.11
N SER A 157 15.50 -17.63 9.55
CA SER A 157 16.55 -17.17 10.48
C SER A 157 17.55 -16.25 9.78
N CYS A 158 18.28 -15.46 10.57
CA CYS A 158 19.34 -14.61 10.05
C CYS A 158 20.43 -15.45 9.39
N GLU A 159 20.80 -16.58 9.99
CA GLU A 159 21.84 -17.48 9.50
C GLU A 159 21.46 -18.05 8.13
N GLU A 160 20.24 -18.58 8.00
CA GLU A 160 19.75 -19.12 6.72
C GLU A 160 19.70 -18.03 5.64
N THR A 161 19.26 -16.83 6.00
CA THR A 161 19.23 -15.69 5.06
C THR A 161 20.64 -15.35 4.55
N LEU A 162 21.61 -15.26 5.46
CA LEU A 162 22.99 -14.93 5.11
C LEU A 162 23.64 -16.02 4.26
N GLU A 163 23.34 -17.30 4.51
CA GLU A 163 23.78 -18.41 3.67
C GLU A 163 23.17 -18.34 2.27
N VAL A 164 21.87 -18.10 2.17
CA VAL A 164 21.14 -18.06 0.89
C VAL A 164 21.60 -16.90 0.00
N TYR A 165 21.92 -15.75 0.58
CA TYR A 165 22.31 -14.54 -0.16
C TYR A 165 23.82 -14.27 -0.13
N ASN A 166 24.60 -15.13 0.51
CA ASN A 166 26.05 -15.00 0.69
C ASN A 166 26.43 -13.63 1.30
N GLY A 167 25.68 -13.23 2.33
CA GLY A 167 25.76 -11.92 2.98
C GLY A 167 24.40 -11.22 3.06
N SER A 168 24.40 -9.99 3.59
CA SER A 168 23.19 -9.16 3.76
C SER A 168 22.89 -8.23 2.60
N HIS A 169 23.78 -8.11 1.61
CA HIS A 169 23.63 -7.18 0.48
C HIS A 169 23.05 -7.89 -0.75
N LEU A 170 21.95 -7.37 -1.28
CA LEU A 170 21.34 -7.85 -2.51
C LEU A 170 21.96 -7.16 -3.74
N PRO A 171 22.48 -7.92 -4.73
CA PRO A 171 22.88 -7.36 -6.01
C PRO A 171 21.70 -6.70 -6.73
N SER A 172 21.97 -5.57 -7.40
CA SER A 172 20.96 -4.80 -8.15
C SER A 172 20.17 -5.62 -9.18
N ASP A 173 20.76 -6.68 -9.73
CA ASP A 173 20.09 -7.54 -10.70
C ASP A 173 18.95 -8.33 -10.07
N ILE A 174 19.06 -8.74 -8.81
CA ILE A 174 17.98 -9.42 -8.07
C ILE A 174 16.83 -8.44 -7.81
N LEU A 175 17.17 -7.20 -7.45
CA LEU A 175 16.16 -6.16 -7.21
C LEU A 175 15.38 -5.79 -8.47
N LYS A 176 16.05 -5.76 -9.63
CA LYS A 176 15.44 -5.38 -10.91
C LYS A 176 14.61 -6.50 -11.56
N GLN A 177 14.89 -7.77 -11.27
CA GLN A 177 14.21 -8.92 -11.88
C GLN A 177 12.67 -8.86 -11.78
N ASN A 178 12.13 -8.23 -10.73
CA ASN A 178 10.69 -8.08 -10.52
C ASN A 178 9.98 -7.19 -11.58
N THR A 179 10.70 -6.31 -12.27
CA THR A 179 10.11 -5.42 -13.30
C THR A 179 9.98 -6.08 -14.67
N LEU A 180 10.85 -7.04 -15.01
CA LEU A 180 10.89 -7.67 -16.34
C LEU A 180 9.93 -8.87 -16.45
N THR A 181 9.66 -9.58 -15.36
CA THR A 181 8.75 -10.75 -15.39
C THR A 181 7.28 -10.33 -15.43
N SER A 182 6.94 -9.22 -14.78
CA SER A 182 5.57 -8.67 -14.73
C SER A 182 5.10 -8.15 -16.09
N SER A 183 5.98 -7.49 -16.85
CA SER A 183 5.69 -7.02 -18.22
C SER A 183 5.63 -8.17 -19.23
N ALA A 184 6.47 -9.20 -19.08
CA ALA A 184 6.46 -10.37 -19.93
C ALA A 184 5.23 -11.27 -19.74
N LEU A 185 4.69 -11.38 -18.51
CA LEU A 185 3.42 -12.08 -18.26
C LEU A 185 2.22 -11.31 -18.83
N ALA A 186 2.18 -9.98 -18.66
CA ALA A 186 1.10 -9.14 -19.18
C ALA A 186 1.05 -9.11 -20.73
N MET A 187 2.22 -9.14 -21.40
CA MET A 187 2.30 -9.24 -22.87
C MET A 187 1.83 -10.59 -23.41
N ARG A 188 1.82 -11.65 -22.60
CA ARG A 188 1.43 -13.01 -23.03
C ARG A 188 -0.08 -13.25 -22.95
N SER A 189 -0.82 -12.46 -22.16
CA SER A 189 -2.28 -12.57 -22.04
C SER A 189 -3.06 -11.82 -23.14
N SER A 190 -2.44 -10.86 -23.83
CA SER A 190 -3.09 -10.11 -24.93
C SER A 190 -3.01 -10.79 -26.30
N SER A 191 -2.52 -12.03 -26.38
CA SER A 191 -2.30 -12.75 -27.64
C SER A 191 -3.15 -14.02 -27.77
N LYS A 192 -4.36 -14.02 -27.20
CA LYS A 192 -5.39 -15.04 -27.45
C LYS A 192 -6.72 -14.41 -27.81
#